data_AF-A0A8S0SXT2-F1
#
_entry.id   AF-A0A8S0SXT2-F1
#
_cell.length_a   1.000
_cell.length_b   1.000
_cell.length_c   1.000
_cell.angle_alpha   90.00
_cell.angle_beta   90.00
_cell.angle_gamma   90.00
#
_symmetry.space_group_name_H-M   'P 1'
#
loop_
_entity.id
_entity.type
_entity.pdbx_description
1 polymer ?
#
loop_
_entity_poly.entity_id
_entity_poly.type
_entity_poly.pdbx_seq_one_letter_code
_entity_poly.pdbx_strand_id
1 'polypeptide(L)'
;MPQPRTGPGYQPHLIAPEQGYRRLIDGALSYFRGPSEASADAVHFILKELVRKSVRETEELKRFPTLYADIVAAADQALERFRDESKRTVLRLVDMESSYLTVDFFRKLPQEVEKGGELSASTADRYTEGHFRRICSNISSYIAMVSETLRNTIPKAVVYCQVREAKQSLLDHFYTQLGKMEGYQLAQLLNENPMLIERRQQCLKRLELYKSARNEINSILWAR
;
A
#
# COMPACT_ATOMS: atom_id res chain seq x y z
N MET A 1 43.37 50.82 5.06
CA MET A 1 42.33 50.84 4.01
C MET A 1 42.03 49.40 3.58
N PRO A 2 41.03 48.73 4.16
CA PRO A 2 40.50 47.47 3.63
C PRO A 2 39.34 47.77 2.66
N GLN A 3 39.46 47.33 1.41
CA GLN A 3 38.36 47.41 0.44
C GLN A 3 37.26 46.39 0.81
N PRO A 4 35.97 46.76 0.71
CA PRO A 4 34.88 45.82 0.94
C PRO A 4 34.78 44.84 -0.24
N ARG A 5 34.75 43.54 0.06
CA ARG A 5 34.40 42.50 -0.91
C ARG A 5 32.93 42.70 -1.29
N THR A 6 32.69 43.18 -2.50
CA THR A 6 31.37 43.20 -3.12
C THR A 6 30.83 41.76 -3.15
N GLY A 7 29.67 41.53 -2.53
CA GLY A 7 28.97 40.25 -2.60
C GLY A 7 28.67 39.84 -4.05
N PRO A 8 28.44 38.55 -4.31
CA PRO A 8 28.13 38.09 -5.66
C PRO A 8 26.89 38.84 -6.17
N GLY A 9 27.07 39.51 -7.32
CA GLY A 9 26.05 40.37 -7.90
C GLY A 9 24.74 39.62 -8.11
N TYR A 10 23.65 40.22 -7.66
CA TYR A 10 22.32 39.90 -8.14
C TYR A 10 22.32 40.03 -9.67
N GLN A 11 22.23 38.91 -10.40
CA GLN A 11 21.99 38.94 -11.84
C GLN A 11 20.48 39.20 -12.09
N PRO A 12 20.11 40.36 -12.67
CA PRO A 12 18.72 40.82 -12.75
C PRO A 12 17.88 40.11 -13.83
N HIS A 13 18.42 39.08 -14.49
CA HIS A 13 17.70 38.29 -15.52
C HIS A 13 17.19 36.93 -14.99
N LEU A 14 17.45 36.62 -13.71
CA LEU A 14 16.94 35.41 -13.03
C LEU A 14 15.59 35.64 -12.32
N ILE A 15 15.09 36.87 -12.27
CA ILE A 15 13.84 37.24 -11.61
C ILE A 15 12.70 37.23 -12.65
N ALA A 16 12.35 36.04 -13.18
CA ALA A 16 11.10 35.78 -13.92
C ALA A 16 10.83 34.32 -14.41
N PRO A 17 11.75 33.32 -14.35
CA PRO A 17 11.39 31.94 -14.72
C PRO A 17 10.99 31.02 -13.56
N GLU A 18 11.32 31.34 -12.30
CA GLU A 18 11.12 30.42 -11.16
C GLU A 18 9.67 29.94 -11.04
N GLN A 19 8.71 30.84 -11.22
CA GLN A 19 7.28 30.49 -11.14
C GLN A 19 6.85 29.57 -12.29
N GLY A 20 7.42 29.73 -13.48
CA GLY A 20 7.15 28.88 -14.64
C GLY A 20 7.74 27.49 -14.49
N TYR A 21 9.01 27.40 -14.08
CA TYR A 21 9.67 26.14 -13.75
C TYR A 21 8.93 25.39 -12.65
N ARG A 22 8.57 26.08 -11.57
CA ARG A 22 7.83 25.50 -10.46
C ARG A 22 6.48 24.96 -10.91
N ARG A 23 5.71 25.72 -11.68
CA ARG A 23 4.41 25.26 -12.22
C ARG A 23 4.54 24.04 -13.12
N LEU A 24 5.55 24.00 -13.98
CA LEU A 24 5.78 22.85 -14.85
C LEU A 24 6.19 21.61 -14.05
N ILE A 25 7.05 21.77 -13.05
CA ILE A 25 7.46 20.69 -12.16
C ILE A 25 6.26 20.20 -11.34
N ASP A 26 5.51 21.10 -10.70
CA ASP A 26 4.32 20.76 -9.92
C ASP A 26 3.29 20.01 -10.77
N GLY A 27 3.05 20.47 -11.99
CA GLY A 27 2.20 19.79 -12.96
C GLY A 27 2.70 18.39 -13.29
N ALA A 28 4.00 18.22 -13.53
CA ALA A 28 4.60 16.92 -13.82
C ALA A 28 4.58 15.96 -12.62
N LEU A 29 4.86 16.46 -11.40
CA LEU A 29 4.87 15.65 -10.19
C LEU A 29 3.46 15.15 -9.81
N SER A 30 2.41 15.90 -10.19
CA SER A 30 1.03 15.47 -9.97
C SER A 30 0.69 14.13 -10.64
N TYR A 31 1.36 13.77 -11.74
CA TYR A 31 1.19 12.49 -12.42
C TYR A 31 1.66 11.29 -11.59
N PHE A 32 2.48 11.49 -10.55
CA PHE A 32 2.89 10.40 -9.66
C PHE A 32 1.79 9.97 -8.68
N ARG A 33 0.74 10.79 -8.46
CA ARG A 33 -0.34 10.45 -7.53
C ARG A 33 -1.06 9.16 -7.91
N GLY A 34 -1.48 9.03 -9.18
CA GLY A 34 -2.21 7.86 -9.67
C GLY A 34 -1.42 6.55 -9.51
N PRO A 35 -0.18 6.44 -10.01
CA PRO A 35 0.68 5.27 -9.82
C PRO A 35 0.96 4.95 -8.35
N SER A 36 1.09 5.97 -7.48
CA SER A 36 1.31 5.78 -6.05
C SER A 36 0.10 5.13 -5.37
N GLU A 37 -1.11 5.62 -5.67
CA GLU A 37 -2.36 5.01 -5.17
C GLU A 37 -2.56 3.60 -5.71
N ALA A 38 -2.28 3.38 -7.00
CA ALA A 38 -2.38 2.06 -7.62
C ALA A 38 -1.43 1.04 -6.97
N SER A 39 -0.24 1.48 -6.54
CA SER A 39 0.68 0.62 -5.77
C SER A 39 0.09 0.21 -4.41
N ALA A 40 -0.56 1.13 -3.70
CA ALA A 40 -1.26 0.81 -2.45
C ALA A 40 -2.46 -0.13 -2.68
N ASP A 41 -3.22 0.06 -3.76
CA ASP A 41 -4.34 -0.81 -4.15
C ASP A 41 -3.90 -2.24 -4.48
N ALA A 42 -2.80 -2.38 -5.23
CA ALA A 42 -2.27 -3.69 -5.61
C ALA A 42 -1.85 -4.52 -4.38
N VAL A 43 -1.18 -3.90 -3.40
CA VAL A 43 -0.79 -4.59 -2.16
C VAL A 43 -2.01 -4.97 -1.33
N HIS A 44 -3.00 -4.09 -1.21
CA HIS A 44 -4.24 -4.39 -0.51
C HIS A 44 -4.96 -5.60 -1.12
N PHE A 45 -5.04 -5.69 -2.46
CA PHE A 45 -5.62 -6.86 -3.13
C PHE A 45 -4.90 -8.16 -2.77
N ILE A 46 -3.56 -8.16 -2.80
CA ILE A 46 -2.76 -9.32 -2.42
C ILE A 46 -3.03 -9.72 -0.96
N LEU A 47 -3.11 -8.77 -0.04
CA LEU A 47 -3.40 -9.05 1.37
C LEU A 47 -4.78 -9.68 1.56
N LYS A 48 -5.82 -9.21 0.85
CA LYS A 48 -7.16 -9.82 0.90
C LYS A 48 -7.17 -11.23 0.36
N GLU A 49 -6.47 -11.49 -0.75
CA GLU A 49 -6.34 -12.85 -1.29
C GLU A 49 -5.59 -13.77 -0.34
N LEU A 50 -4.54 -13.29 0.34
CA LEU A 50 -3.83 -14.06 1.37
C LEU A 50 -4.76 -14.43 2.53
N VAL A 51 -5.51 -13.48 3.07
CA VAL A 51 -6.50 -13.76 4.13
C VAL A 51 -7.51 -14.81 3.66
N ARG A 52 -8.12 -14.62 2.49
CA ARG A 52 -9.09 -15.57 1.92
C ARG A 52 -8.50 -16.97 1.80
N LYS A 53 -7.25 -17.08 1.33
CA LYS A 53 -6.55 -18.36 1.21
C LYS A 53 -6.31 -19.00 2.58
N SER A 54 -5.76 -18.26 3.54
CA SER A 54 -5.48 -18.76 4.89
C SER A 54 -6.74 -19.25 5.62
N VAL A 55 -7.83 -18.49 5.57
CA VAL A 55 -9.09 -18.90 6.22
C VAL A 55 -9.71 -20.12 5.51
N ARG A 56 -9.61 -20.25 4.18
CA ARG A 56 -10.09 -21.45 3.45
C ARG A 56 -9.28 -22.71 3.76
N GLU A 57 -7.97 -22.57 3.94
CA GLU A 57 -7.06 -23.68 4.28
C GLU A 57 -7.23 -24.17 5.73
N THR A 58 -7.81 -23.34 6.61
CA THR A 58 -8.11 -23.71 8.00
C THR A 58 -9.40 -24.54 8.07
N GLU A 59 -9.28 -25.86 8.16
CA GLU A 59 -10.42 -26.78 8.13
C GLU A 59 -11.31 -26.67 9.37
N GLU A 60 -10.73 -26.32 10.52
CA GLU A 60 -11.43 -26.20 11.79
C GLU A 60 -12.47 -25.08 11.76
N LEU A 61 -12.17 -23.98 11.05
CA LEU A 61 -13.08 -22.85 10.90
C LEU A 61 -14.30 -23.20 10.04
N LYS A 62 -14.21 -24.21 9.15
CA LYS A 62 -15.36 -24.69 8.36
C LYS A 62 -16.48 -25.26 9.24
N ARG A 63 -16.15 -25.69 10.47
CA ARG A 63 -17.13 -26.19 11.44
C ARG A 63 -18.06 -25.10 11.95
N PHE A 64 -17.60 -23.86 12.00
CA PHE A 64 -18.30 -22.71 12.60
C PHE A 64 -18.51 -21.59 11.56
N PRO A 65 -19.58 -21.67 10.74
CA PRO A 65 -19.80 -20.72 9.64
C PRO A 65 -19.94 -19.26 10.10
N THR A 66 -20.54 -19.03 11.27
CA THR A 66 -20.72 -17.68 11.83
C THR A 66 -19.37 -17.06 12.18
N LEU A 67 -18.55 -17.79 12.95
CA LEU A 67 -17.19 -17.35 13.30
C LEU A 67 -16.32 -17.14 12.06
N TYR A 68 -16.44 -18.03 11.06
CA TYR A 68 -15.75 -17.86 9.78
C TYR A 68 -16.09 -16.53 9.11
N ALA A 69 -17.39 -16.21 8.99
CA ALA A 69 -17.85 -14.99 8.36
C ALA A 69 -17.36 -13.74 9.11
N ASP A 70 -17.41 -13.76 10.44
CA ASP A 70 -17.00 -12.64 11.27
C ASP A 70 -15.49 -12.40 11.24
N ILE A 71 -14.67 -13.44 11.23
CA ILE A 71 -13.20 -13.31 11.07
C ILE A 71 -12.86 -12.68 9.72
N VAL A 72 -13.49 -13.16 8.64
CA VAL A 72 -13.26 -12.62 7.29
C VAL A 72 -13.69 -11.17 7.21
N ALA A 73 -14.87 -10.83 7.74
CA ALA A 73 -15.37 -9.47 7.76
C ALA A 73 -14.47 -8.52 8.57
N ALA A 74 -14.00 -8.96 9.74
CA ALA A 74 -13.10 -8.18 10.57
C ALA A 74 -11.74 -7.94 9.91
N ALA A 75 -11.17 -8.99 9.30
CA ALA A 75 -9.91 -8.87 8.56
C ALA A 75 -10.05 -7.94 7.35
N ASP A 76 -11.13 -8.07 6.56
CA ASP A 76 -11.40 -7.17 5.44
C ASP A 76 -11.54 -5.72 5.91
N GLN A 77 -12.27 -5.46 6.99
CA GLN A 77 -12.42 -4.12 7.55
C GLN A 77 -11.08 -3.51 8.00
N ALA A 78 -10.20 -4.30 8.63
CA ALA A 78 -8.87 -3.84 9.01
C ALA A 78 -8.01 -3.51 7.79
N LEU A 79 -8.01 -4.37 6.77
CA LEU A 79 -7.25 -4.17 5.53
C LEU A 79 -7.71 -2.93 4.74
N GLU A 80 -9.01 -2.58 4.76
CA GLU A 80 -9.49 -1.32 4.17
C GLU A 80 -8.93 -0.10 4.91
N ARG A 81 -8.89 -0.12 6.24
CA ARG A 81 -8.34 0.99 7.04
C ARG A 81 -6.84 1.18 6.75
N PHE A 82 -6.09 0.09 6.69
CA PHE A 82 -4.65 0.13 6.39
C PHE A 82 -4.39 0.64 4.96
N ARG A 83 -5.22 0.25 4.00
CA ARG A 83 -5.17 0.77 2.63
C ARG A 83 -5.43 2.27 2.59
N ASP A 84 -6.45 2.76 3.28
CA ASP A 84 -6.78 4.19 3.32
C ASP A 84 -5.65 5.01 3.95
N GLU A 85 -5.06 4.52 5.03
CA GLU A 85 -3.88 5.14 5.65
C GLU A 85 -2.67 5.14 4.72
N SER A 86 -2.42 4.01 4.05
CA SER A 86 -1.35 3.88 3.06
C SER A 86 -1.52 4.87 1.92
N LYS A 87 -2.73 5.02 1.36
CA LYS A 87 -3.04 6.01 0.31
C LYS A 87 -2.75 7.44 0.76
N ARG A 88 -3.22 7.81 1.95
CA ARG A 88 -2.95 9.15 2.50
C ARG A 88 -1.44 9.39 2.65
N THR A 89 -0.70 8.39 3.11
CA THR A 89 0.75 8.50 3.32
C THR A 89 1.51 8.62 2.01
N VAL A 90 1.22 7.79 1.01
CA VAL A 90 1.92 7.87 -0.29
C VAL A 90 1.61 9.17 -1.04
N LEU A 91 0.37 9.67 -0.97
CA LEU A 91 0.03 10.98 -1.52
C LEU A 91 0.79 12.11 -0.83
N ARG A 92 0.91 12.07 0.50
CA ARG A 92 1.70 13.04 1.26
C ARG A 92 3.17 13.03 0.84
N LEU A 93 3.75 11.86 0.59
CA LEU A 93 5.13 11.77 0.09
C LEU A 93 5.29 12.46 -1.27
N VAL A 94 4.36 12.25 -2.20
CA VAL A 94 4.37 12.95 -3.49
C VAL A 94 4.21 14.46 -3.31
N ASP A 95 3.32 14.89 -2.41
CA ASP A 95 3.05 16.30 -2.15
C ASP A 95 4.24 17.02 -1.50
N MET A 96 4.99 16.31 -0.64
CA MET A 96 6.22 16.82 -0.06
C MET A 96 7.28 17.14 -1.13
N GLU A 97 7.44 16.27 -2.12
CA GLU A 97 8.38 16.49 -3.25
C GLU A 97 7.97 17.67 -4.14
N SER A 98 6.67 17.98 -4.22
CA SER A 98 6.17 19.17 -4.94
C SER A 98 6.26 20.47 -4.12
N SER A 99 6.23 20.36 -2.79
CA SER A 99 6.21 21.53 -1.89
C SER A 99 7.57 22.24 -1.84
N TYR A 100 8.66 21.49 -1.93
CA TYR A 100 10.03 22.01 -1.88
C TYR A 100 10.88 21.44 -2.99
N LEU A 101 11.36 22.32 -3.86
CA LEU A 101 12.30 21.95 -4.92
C LEU A 101 13.68 21.70 -4.31
N THR A 102 14.31 20.58 -4.67
CA THR A 102 15.67 20.26 -4.24
C THR A 102 16.67 21.24 -4.86
N VAL A 103 17.02 22.29 -4.12
CA VAL A 103 17.88 23.40 -4.60
C VAL A 103 19.26 22.91 -5.04
N ASP A 104 19.81 21.89 -4.37
CA ASP A 104 21.13 21.34 -4.70
C ASP A 104 21.18 20.67 -6.07
N PHE A 105 20.03 20.22 -6.60
CA PHE A 105 19.95 19.74 -7.98
C PHE A 105 20.24 20.90 -8.95
N PHE A 106 19.59 22.04 -8.77
CA PHE A 106 19.72 23.19 -9.67
C PHE A 106 21.10 23.86 -9.55
N ARG A 107 21.74 23.81 -8.38
CA ARG A 107 23.13 24.28 -8.19
C ARG A 107 24.17 23.48 -8.97
N LYS A 108 23.88 22.21 -9.28
CA LYS A 108 24.79 21.29 -9.99
C LYS A 108 24.57 21.29 -11.50
N LEU A 109 23.53 21.96 -12.00
CA LEU A 109 23.32 22.10 -13.43
C LEU A 109 24.50 22.88 -14.05
N PRO A 110 25.05 22.42 -15.20
CA PRO A 110 26.15 23.12 -15.86
C PRO A 110 25.80 24.58 -16.14
N GLN A 111 26.55 25.52 -15.54
CA GLN A 111 26.58 26.91 -15.97
C GLN A 111 27.47 27.00 -17.21
N GLU A 112 26.90 26.86 -18.40
CA GLU A 112 27.63 27.23 -19.61
C GLU A 112 27.59 28.75 -19.75
N VAL A 113 28.72 29.38 -19.45
CA VAL A 113 29.03 30.75 -19.90
C VAL A 113 29.06 30.73 -21.42
N GLU A 114 28.23 31.57 -22.06
CA GLU A 114 28.19 31.74 -23.51
C GLU A 114 29.61 31.90 -24.09
N LYS A 115 30.12 30.88 -24.78
CA LYS A 115 31.19 31.07 -25.76
C LYS A 115 30.52 31.28 -27.11
N GLY A 116 30.59 32.52 -27.58
CA GLY A 116 30.00 32.98 -28.83
C GLY A 116 30.45 32.16 -30.04
N GLY A 117 29.51 31.97 -30.97
CA GLY A 117 29.73 31.28 -32.24
C GLY A 117 28.58 31.50 -33.24
N GLU A 118 28.77 32.53 -34.07
CA GLU A 118 28.34 32.80 -35.46
C GLU A 118 26.89 32.57 -35.97
N LEU A 119 26.46 33.57 -36.78
CA LEU A 119 25.11 33.95 -37.16
C LEU A 119 24.66 33.35 -38.51
N SER A 120 23.48 32.70 -38.57
CA SER A 120 22.74 32.47 -39.83
C SER A 120 21.27 32.03 -39.70
N ALA A 121 20.57 32.38 -38.62
CA ALA A 121 19.09 32.41 -38.60
C ALA A 121 18.63 33.61 -37.78
N SER A 122 17.34 33.97 -37.89
CA SER A 122 16.70 34.98 -37.05
C SER A 122 17.16 34.80 -35.60
N THR A 123 17.98 35.73 -35.14
CA THR A 123 18.68 35.64 -33.85
C THR A 123 17.70 35.53 -32.67
N ALA A 124 16.44 35.90 -32.88
CA ALA A 124 15.37 35.73 -31.90
C ALA A 124 14.88 34.27 -31.76
N ASP A 125 14.73 33.50 -32.85
CA ASP A 125 14.13 32.15 -32.81
C ASP A 125 15.10 31.09 -32.31
N ARG A 126 16.38 31.12 -32.74
CA ARG A 126 17.39 30.14 -32.28
C ARG A 126 17.67 30.25 -30.79
N TYR A 127 17.69 31.47 -30.27
CA TYR A 127 17.88 31.71 -28.84
C TYR A 127 16.67 31.19 -28.06
N THR A 128 15.45 31.51 -28.49
CA THR A 128 14.23 31.12 -27.79
C THR A 128 14.01 29.59 -27.76
N GLU A 129 14.23 28.91 -28.89
CA GLU A 129 14.10 27.45 -29.00
C GLU A 129 15.19 26.70 -28.20
N GLY A 130 16.44 27.18 -28.24
CA GLY A 130 17.53 26.59 -27.46
C GLY A 130 17.31 26.74 -25.95
N HIS A 131 16.78 27.89 -25.51
CA HIS A 131 16.39 28.12 -24.12
C HIS A 131 15.26 27.18 -23.68
N PHE A 132 14.20 27.01 -24.47
CA PHE A 132 13.10 26.09 -24.13
C PHE A 132 13.56 24.63 -24.07
N ARG A 133 14.39 24.17 -25.01
CA ARG A 133 14.95 22.80 -24.93
C ARG A 133 15.75 22.58 -23.66
N ARG A 134 16.55 23.56 -23.23
CA ARG A 134 17.34 23.47 -21.99
C ARG A 134 16.43 23.43 -20.75
N ILE A 135 15.38 24.25 -20.71
CA ILE A 135 14.35 24.21 -19.67
C ILE A 135 13.73 22.81 -19.58
N CYS A 136 13.30 22.26 -20.73
CA CYS A 136 12.70 20.92 -20.80
C CYS A 136 13.67 19.83 -20.33
N SER A 137 14.95 19.88 -20.73
CA SER A 137 15.97 18.92 -20.30
C SER A 137 16.16 18.94 -18.79
N ASN A 138 16.31 20.14 -18.20
CA ASN A 138 16.50 20.31 -16.76
C ASN A 138 15.30 19.81 -15.95
N ILE A 139 14.08 20.14 -16.40
CA ILE A 139 12.83 19.67 -15.76
C ILE A 139 12.73 18.16 -15.87
N SER A 140 13.02 17.58 -17.03
CA SER A 140 13.01 16.12 -17.22
C SER A 140 14.01 15.42 -16.30
N SER A 141 15.22 15.96 -16.16
CA SER A 141 16.23 15.42 -15.24
C SER A 141 15.80 15.55 -13.77
N TYR A 142 15.13 16.65 -13.39
CA TYR A 142 14.59 16.82 -12.03
C TYR A 142 13.48 15.79 -11.74
N ILE A 143 12.53 15.62 -12.66
CA ILE A 143 11.44 14.64 -12.53
C ILE A 143 12.01 13.21 -12.44
N ALA A 144 13.04 12.90 -13.22
CA ALA A 144 13.70 11.60 -13.17
C ALA A 144 14.34 11.33 -11.79
N MET A 145 15.01 12.33 -11.20
CA MET A 145 15.55 12.25 -9.85
C MET A 145 14.45 12.03 -8.80
N VAL A 146 13.35 12.80 -8.86
CA VAL A 146 12.22 12.62 -7.93
C VAL A 146 11.57 11.25 -8.09
N SER A 147 11.44 10.77 -9.33
CA SER A 147 10.94 9.42 -9.63
C SER A 147 11.79 8.34 -8.97
N GLU A 148 13.12 8.48 -8.99
CA GLU A 148 14.03 7.55 -8.31
C GLU A 148 13.84 7.57 -6.79
N THR A 149 13.66 8.75 -6.19
CA THR A 149 13.34 8.87 -4.77
C THR A 149 12.01 8.19 -4.43
N LEU A 150 10.95 8.49 -5.20
CA LEU A 150 9.61 7.95 -4.99
C LEU A 150 9.56 6.42 -5.16
N ARG A 151 10.31 5.87 -6.12
CA ARG A 151 10.47 4.41 -6.29
C ARG A 151 11.03 3.70 -5.06
N ASN A 152 11.78 4.41 -4.23
CA ASN A 152 12.33 3.87 -2.98
C ASN A 152 11.43 4.13 -1.77
N THR A 153 10.74 5.27 -1.72
CA THR A 153 9.96 5.69 -0.54
C THR A 153 8.53 5.16 -0.55
N ILE A 154 7.87 5.11 -1.71
CA ILE A 154 6.49 4.62 -1.83
C ILE A 154 6.36 3.17 -1.35
N PRO A 155 7.18 2.19 -1.83
CA PRO A 155 7.05 0.82 -1.37
C PRO A 155 7.29 0.67 0.13
N LYS A 156 8.23 1.44 0.71
CA LYS A 156 8.49 1.43 2.15
C LYS A 156 7.27 1.90 2.95
N ALA A 157 6.61 2.97 2.49
CA ALA A 157 5.39 3.48 3.11
C ALA A 157 4.23 2.48 2.99
N VAL A 158 4.03 1.86 1.82
CA VAL A 158 3.00 0.83 1.62
C VAL A 158 3.24 -0.38 2.52
N VAL A 159 4.47 -0.89 2.58
CA VAL A 159 4.82 -2.02 3.46
C VAL A 159 4.62 -1.66 4.92
N TYR A 160 5.01 -0.45 5.33
CA TYR A 160 4.84 0.02 6.70
C TYR A 160 3.36 0.10 7.11
N CYS A 161 2.54 0.81 6.32
CA CYS A 161 1.13 1.03 6.66
C CYS A 161 0.24 -0.19 6.45
N GLN A 162 0.58 -1.09 5.52
CA GLN A 162 -0.26 -2.24 5.19
C GLN A 162 0.32 -3.56 5.68
N VAL A 163 1.49 -3.96 5.19
CA VAL A 163 2.01 -5.31 5.43
C VAL A 163 2.42 -5.50 6.88
N ARG A 164 3.11 -4.50 7.44
CA ARG A 164 3.54 -4.55 8.85
C ARG A 164 2.34 -4.45 9.79
N GLU A 165 1.40 -3.55 9.54
CA GLU A 165 0.17 -3.45 10.34
C GLU A 165 -0.69 -4.72 10.22
N ALA A 166 -0.90 -5.27 9.03
CA ALA A 166 -1.61 -6.54 8.86
C ALA A 166 -0.92 -7.71 9.58
N LYS A 167 0.40 -7.68 9.77
CA LYS A 167 1.09 -8.67 10.60
C LYS A 167 0.87 -8.44 12.10
N GLN A 168 0.81 -7.19 12.53
CA GLN A 168 0.81 -6.81 13.96
C GLN A 168 -0.60 -6.75 14.56
N SER A 169 -1.58 -6.26 13.81
CA SER A 169 -2.85 -5.77 14.37
C SER A 169 -4.11 -6.16 13.58
N LEU A 170 -4.01 -7.10 12.63
CA LEU A 170 -5.12 -7.47 11.73
C LEU A 170 -6.42 -7.83 12.45
N LEU A 171 -6.33 -8.56 13.57
CA LEU A 171 -7.48 -9.03 14.33
C LEU A 171 -7.60 -8.37 15.71
N ASP A 172 -6.81 -7.34 16.03
CA ASP A 172 -6.82 -6.71 17.36
C ASP A 172 -8.20 -6.14 17.71
N HIS A 173 -8.84 -5.49 16.74
CA HIS A 173 -10.20 -4.97 16.89
C HIS A 173 -11.21 -6.10 17.11
N PHE A 174 -11.06 -7.21 16.40
CA PHE A 174 -11.90 -8.38 16.54
C PHE A 174 -11.74 -9.02 17.92
N TYR A 175 -10.50 -9.20 18.40
CA TYR A 175 -10.25 -9.71 19.75
C TYR A 175 -10.80 -8.79 20.84
N THR A 176 -10.69 -7.47 20.64
CA THR A 176 -11.29 -6.49 21.55
C THR A 176 -12.82 -6.56 21.56
N GLN A 177 -13.45 -6.83 20.41
CA GLN A 177 -14.89 -7.05 20.32
C GLN A 177 -15.30 -8.36 20.98
N LEU A 178 -14.61 -9.46 20.71
CA LEU A 178 -14.84 -10.77 21.34
C LEU A 178 -14.76 -10.69 22.86
N GLY A 179 -13.79 -9.96 23.41
CA GLY A 179 -13.65 -9.78 24.86
C GLY A 179 -14.82 -9.02 25.53
N LYS A 180 -15.66 -8.33 24.74
CA LYS A 180 -16.86 -7.64 25.23
C LYS A 180 -18.14 -8.46 25.07
N MET A 181 -18.08 -9.60 24.38
CA MET A 181 -19.25 -10.42 24.10
C MET A 181 -19.63 -11.26 25.31
N GLU A 182 -20.94 -11.38 25.56
CA GLU A 182 -21.48 -12.23 26.61
C GLU A 182 -21.55 -13.71 26.16
N GLY A 183 -21.70 -14.63 27.11
CA GLY A 183 -21.69 -16.08 26.86
C GLY A 183 -22.69 -16.56 25.81
N TYR A 184 -23.87 -15.92 25.72
CA TYR A 184 -24.86 -16.25 24.70
C TYR A 184 -24.39 -15.90 23.28
N GLN A 185 -23.77 -14.72 23.11
CA GLN A 185 -23.28 -14.26 21.81
C GLN A 185 -22.07 -15.11 21.35
N LEU A 186 -21.19 -15.46 22.29
CA LEU A 186 -20.09 -16.39 22.02
C LEU A 186 -20.60 -17.78 21.60
N ALA A 187 -21.67 -18.28 22.22
CA ALA A 187 -22.29 -19.53 21.81
C ALA A 187 -22.86 -19.46 20.38
N GLN A 188 -23.46 -18.33 19.99
CA GLN A 188 -23.95 -18.14 18.62
C GLN A 188 -22.83 -18.17 17.57
N LEU A 189 -21.67 -17.59 17.88
CA LEU A 189 -20.50 -17.67 16.99
C LEU A 189 -20.01 -19.11 16.79
N LEU A 190 -20.14 -19.92 17.83
CA LEU A 190 -19.74 -21.33 17.87
C LEU A 190 -20.85 -22.30 17.43
N ASN A 191 -21.90 -21.80 16.78
CA ASN A 191 -22.91 -22.66 16.18
C ASN A 191 -22.28 -23.52 15.07
N GLU A 192 -22.31 -24.83 15.26
CA GLU A 192 -21.78 -25.78 14.29
C GLU A 192 -22.67 -25.86 13.05
N ASN A 193 -22.05 -26.17 11.91
CA ASN A 193 -22.77 -26.45 10.68
C ASN A 193 -23.79 -27.60 10.86
N PRO A 194 -25.08 -27.41 10.53
CA PRO A 194 -26.13 -28.42 10.72
C PRO A 194 -25.85 -29.73 9.98
N MET A 195 -25.21 -29.68 8.81
CA MET A 195 -24.83 -30.90 8.06
C MET A 195 -23.77 -31.72 8.79
N LEU A 196 -22.85 -31.07 9.52
CA LEU A 196 -21.85 -31.76 10.34
C LEU A 196 -22.48 -32.39 11.59
N ILE A 197 -23.44 -31.70 12.21
CA ILE A 197 -24.21 -32.22 13.35
C ILE A 197 -24.97 -33.47 12.91
N GLU A 198 -25.70 -33.40 11.81
CA GLU A 198 -26.49 -34.53 11.28
C GLU A 198 -25.58 -35.73 10.94
N ARG A 199 -24.48 -35.50 10.23
CA ARG A 199 -23.50 -36.54 9.91
C ARG A 199 -22.92 -37.19 11.16
N ARG A 200 -22.64 -36.41 12.22
CA ARG A 200 -22.15 -36.92 13.51
C ARG A 200 -23.21 -37.80 14.17
N GLN A 201 -24.47 -37.40 14.16
CA GLN A 201 -25.59 -38.19 14.70
C GLN A 201 -25.77 -39.51 13.96
N GLN A 202 -25.70 -39.50 12.62
CA GLN A 202 -25.77 -40.73 11.81
C GLN A 202 -24.63 -41.70 12.13
N CYS A 203 -23.40 -41.20 12.26
CA CYS A 203 -22.24 -42.01 12.64
C CYS A 203 -22.38 -42.61 14.05
N LEU A 204 -22.88 -41.83 15.02
CA LEU A 204 -23.13 -42.29 16.39
C LEU A 204 -24.16 -43.43 16.41
N LYS A 205 -25.29 -43.25 15.73
CA LYS A 205 -26.33 -44.29 15.62
C LYS A 205 -25.78 -45.57 15.00
N ARG A 206 -24.97 -45.46 13.94
CA ARG A 206 -24.33 -46.62 13.31
C ARG A 206 -23.32 -47.31 14.23
N LEU A 207 -22.57 -46.54 15.02
CA LEU A 207 -21.63 -47.07 16.01
C LEU A 207 -22.36 -47.84 17.13
N GLU A 208 -23.48 -47.34 17.62
CA GLU A 208 -24.30 -48.03 18.61
C GLU A 208 -24.83 -49.36 18.09
N LEU A 209 -25.33 -49.39 16.86
CA LEU A 209 -25.76 -50.62 16.19
C LEU A 209 -24.62 -51.65 16.10
N TYR A 210 -23.42 -51.23 15.69
CA TYR A 210 -22.27 -52.14 15.63
C TYR A 210 -21.81 -52.61 17.01
N LYS A 211 -21.89 -51.77 18.05
CA LYS A 211 -21.60 -52.18 19.42
C LYS A 211 -22.60 -53.21 19.92
N SER A 212 -23.90 -53.04 19.63
CA SER A 212 -24.94 -54.02 19.97
C SER A 212 -24.67 -55.36 19.29
N ALA A 213 -24.48 -55.36 17.97
CA ALA A 213 -24.21 -56.57 17.20
C ALA A 213 -22.94 -57.30 17.70
N ARG A 214 -21.88 -56.55 18.03
CA ARG A 214 -20.67 -57.13 18.64
C ARG A 214 -20.95 -57.77 20.00
N ASN A 215 -21.74 -57.12 20.84
CA ASN A 215 -22.09 -57.65 22.16
C ASN A 215 -22.93 -58.92 22.05
N GLU A 216 -23.87 -58.99 21.09
CA GLU A 216 -24.66 -60.19 20.78
C GLU A 216 -23.76 -61.34 20.33
N ILE A 217 -22.83 -61.10 19.40
CA ILE A 217 -21.85 -62.11 18.95
C ILE A 217 -21.01 -62.63 20.13
N ASN A 218 -20.52 -61.72 20.98
CA ASN A 218 -19.75 -62.10 22.16
C ASN A 218 -20.59 -62.97 23.11
N SER A 219 -21.86 -62.61 23.35
CA SER A 219 -22.73 -63.39 24.25
C SER A 219 -22.90 -64.85 23.80
N ILE A 220 -22.94 -65.10 22.48
CA ILE A 220 -23.05 -66.45 21.92
C ILE A 220 -21.72 -67.21 22.05
N LEU A 221 -20.58 -66.54 21.85
CA LEU A 221 -19.25 -67.14 21.97
C LEU A 221 -18.93 -67.61 23.38
N TRP A 222 -19.37 -66.88 24.42
CA TRP A 222 -19.15 -67.24 25.82
C TRP A 222 -20.22 -68.17 26.41
N ALA A 223 -21.26 -68.51 25.65
CA ALA A 223 -22.30 -69.47 26.03
C ALA A 223 -22.00 -70.92 25.61
N ARG A 224 -20.86 -71.16 24.94
CA ARG A 224 -20.29 -72.49 24.65
C ARG A 224 -19.17 -72.80 25.62
#